data_AF-A0A2E0U531-F1
#
_entry.id   AF-A0A2E0U531-F1
#
_cell.length_a   1.000
_cell.length_b   1.000
_cell.length_c   1.000
_cell.angle_alpha   90.00
_cell.angle_beta   90.00
_cell.angle_gamma   90.00
#
_symmetry.space_group_name_H-M   'P 1'
#
loop_
_entity.id
_entity.type
_entity.pdbx_description
1 polymer ?
#
loop_
_entity_poly.entity_id
_entity_poly.type
_entity_poly.pdbx_seq_one_letter_code
_entity_poly.pdbx_strand_id
1 'polypeptide(L)' 'MRKFIAMLIIIAFLAAYIGVAATVGSMLVDAPRWVQLIYFAVAGIAWAFPLKPLFDWLGKKEKSQS' A
#
# COMPACT_ATOMS: atom_id res chain seq x y z
N MET A 1 -22.44 0.23 -6.35
CA MET A 1 -21.38 0.59 -7.33
C MET A 1 -20.15 1.26 -6.72
N ARG A 2 -20.24 2.40 -6.01
CA ARG A 2 -19.06 3.14 -5.47
C ARG A 2 -18.09 2.31 -4.61
N LYS A 3 -18.60 1.38 -3.78
CA LYS A 3 -17.78 0.49 -2.94
C LYS A 3 -16.97 -0.55 -3.73
N PHE A 4 -17.52 -1.08 -4.82
CA PHE A 4 -16.83 -2.05 -5.68
C PHE A 4 -15.69 -1.41 -6.47
N ILE A 5 -15.91 -0.21 -6.98
CA ILE A 5 -14.88 0.56 -7.71
C ILE A 5 -13.72 0.91 -6.76
N ALA A 6 -14.02 1.37 -5.55
CA ALA A 6 -12.99 1.63 -4.54
C ALA A 6 -12.16 0.37 -4.22
N MET A 7 -12.82 -0.79 -4.06
CA MET A 7 -12.14 -2.06 -3.82
C MET A 7 -11.23 -2.46 -4.99
N LEU A 8 -11.72 -2.36 -6.23
CA LEU A 8 -10.94 -2.66 -7.43
C LEU A 8 -9.73 -1.74 -7.57
N ILE A 9 -9.87 -0.44 -7.30
CA ILE A 9 -8.77 0.52 -7.32
C ILE A 9 -7.69 0.13 -6.31
N ILE A 10 -8.09 -0.24 -5.08
CA ILE A 10 -7.13 -0.67 -4.05
C ILE A 10 -6.38 -1.93 -4.49
N ILE A 11 -7.09 -2.92 -5.06
CA ILE A 11 -6.47 -4.16 -5.53
C ILE A 11 -5.49 -3.88 -6.68
N ALA A 12 -5.90 -3.09 -7.68
CA ALA A 12 -5.06 -2.73 -8.80
C ALA A 12 -3.81 -1.94 -8.35
N PHE A 13 -4.00 -1.00 -7.42
CA PHE A 13 -2.91 -0.25 -6.82
C PHE A 13 -1.93 -1.17 -6.06
N LEU A 14 -2.45 -2.09 -5.24
CA LEU A 14 -1.62 -3.04 -4.49
C LEU A 14 -0.84 -3.95 -5.43
N ALA A 15 -1.47 -4.47 -6.49
CA ALA A 15 -0.79 -5.30 -7.48
C ALA A 15 0.35 -4.53 -8.17
N ALA A 16 0.10 -3.30 -8.61
CA ALA A 16 1.11 -2.45 -9.21
C ALA A 16 2.24 -2.11 -8.22
N TYR A 17 1.89 -1.76 -6.98
CA TYR A 17 2.84 -1.43 -5.93
C TYR A 17 3.75 -2.63 -5.62
N ILE A 18 3.18 -3.82 -5.41
CA ILE A 18 3.95 -5.05 -5.13
C ILE A 18 4.88 -5.36 -6.30
N GLY A 19 4.40 -5.23 -7.54
CA GLY A 19 5.22 -5.42 -8.73
C GLY A 19 6.44 -4.50 -8.74
N VAL A 20 6.21 -3.18 -8.59
CA VAL A 20 7.30 -2.18 -8.54
C VAL A 20 8.24 -2.45 -7.36
N ALA A 21 7.71 -2.73 -6.18
CA ALA A 21 8.53 -2.99 -5.00
C ALA A 21 9.34 -4.30 -5.12
N ALA A 22 8.80 -5.34 -5.74
CA ALA A 22 9.54 -6.57 -5.98
C ALA A 22 10.66 -6.35 -6.99
N THR A 23 10.40 -5.60 -8.07
CA THR A 23 11.40 -5.28 -9.10
C THR A 23 12.51 -4.37 -8.55
N VAL A 24 12.16 -3.31 -7.82
CA VAL A 24 13.16 -2.43 -7.22
C VAL A 24 13.94 -3.21 -6.16
N GLY A 25 13.25 -3.98 -5.31
CA GLY A 25 13.89 -4.81 -4.29
C GLY A 25 14.89 -5.82 -4.89
N SER A 26 14.58 -6.45 -6.02
CA SER A 26 15.50 -7.38 -6.68
C SER A 26 16.74 -6.69 -7.25
N MET A 27 16.61 -5.44 -7.71
CA MET A 27 17.76 -4.64 -8.17
C MET A 27 18.66 -4.19 -7.01
N LEU A 28 18.16 -4.18 -5.78
CA LEU A 28 18.89 -3.77 -4.58
C LEU A 28 19.60 -4.94 -3.85
N VAL A 29 19.52 -6.16 -4.36
CA VAL A 29 20.11 -7.35 -3.70
C VAL A 29 21.63 -7.19 -3.50
N ASP A 30 22.33 -6.66 -4.50
CA ASP A 30 23.78 -6.43 -4.43
C ASP A 30 24.15 -5.05 -3.83
N ALA A 31 23.14 -4.24 -3.49
CA ALA A 31 23.37 -2.93 -2.91
C ALA A 31 23.85 -3.02 -1.45
N PRO A 32 24.56 -2.00 -0.95
CA PRO A 32 24.98 -1.94 0.44
C PRO A 32 23.79 -2.07 1.41
N ARG A 33 23.98 -2.77 2.53
CA ARG A 33 22.93 -3.02 3.56
C ARG A 33 22.17 -1.76 4.01
N TRP A 34 22.84 -0.62 4.10
CA TRP A 34 22.22 0.65 4.48
C TRP A 34 21.20 1.14 3.44
N VAL A 35 21.45 0.90 2.14
CA VAL A 35 20.53 1.26 1.06
C VAL A 35 19.29 0.35 1.12
N GLN A 36 19.48 -0.93 1.38
CA GLN A 36 18.37 -1.87 1.58
C GLN A 36 17.50 -1.46 2.78
N LEU A 37 18.09 -1.03 3.89
CA LEU A 37 17.34 -0.53 5.05
C LEU A 37 16.48 0.70 4.71
N ILE A 38 17.06 1.69 4.02
CA ILE A 38 16.31 2.88 3.58
C ILE A 38 15.18 2.46 2.64
N TYR A 39 15.46 1.55 1.71
CA TYR A 39 14.45 1.01 0.80
C TYR A 39 13.29 0.35 1.55
N PHE A 40 13.57 -0.52 2.51
CA PHE A 40 12.54 -1.16 3.32
C PHE A 40 11.75 -0.15 4.17
N ALA A 41 12.41 0.88 4.72
CA ALA A 41 11.73 1.94 5.45
C ALA A 41 10.78 2.75 4.55
N VAL A 42 11.24 3.16 3.36
CA VAL A 42 10.43 3.91 2.39
C VAL A 42 9.31 3.05 1.85
N ALA A 43 9.56 1.79 1.49
CA ALA A 43 8.53 0.84 1.06
C ALA A 43 7.49 0.60 2.16
N GLY A 44 7.92 0.46 3.43
CA GLY A 44 7.01 0.35 4.56
C GLY A 44 6.10 1.58 4.71
N ILE A 45 6.65 2.78 4.57
CA ILE A 45 5.88 4.04 4.67
C ILE A 45 4.97 4.22 3.46
N ALA A 46 5.45 3.94 2.25
CA ALA A 46 4.67 4.04 1.02
C ALA A 46 3.45 3.10 1.05
N TRP A 47 3.56 1.94 1.70
CA TRP A 47 2.44 1.02 1.92
C TRP A 47 1.31 1.61 2.80
N ALA A 48 1.53 2.71 3.53
CA ALA A 48 0.46 3.37 4.29
C ALA A 48 -0.60 4.03 3.39
N PHE A 49 -0.27 4.34 2.13
CA PHE A 49 -1.18 4.99 1.19
C PHE A 49 -2.46 4.19 0.89
N PRO A 50 -2.39 2.88 0.56
CA PRO A 50 -3.57 2.04 0.34
C PRO A 50 -4.41 1.77 1.60
N LEU A 51 -3.90 2.06 2.80
CA LEU A 51 -4.64 1.91 4.06
C LEU A 51 -5.63 3.05 4.30
N LYS A 52 -5.36 4.26 3.79
CA LYS A 52 -6.21 5.44 4.01
C LYS A 52 -7.68 5.26 3.59
N PRO A 53 -8.00 4.74 2.39
CA PRO A 53 -9.37 4.47 1.99
C PRO A 53 -10.04 3.36 2.82
N LEU A 54 -9.25 2.41 3.33
CA LEU A 54 -9.74 1.32 4.20
C LEU A 54 -10.20 1.89 5.55
N PHE A 55 -9.40 2.78 6.16
CA PHE A 55 -9.76 3.47 7.40
C PHE A 55 -10.99 4.35 7.25
N ASP A 56 -11.10 5.11 6.15
CA ASP A 56 -12.29 5.91 5.86
C ASP A 56 -13.56 5.05 5.71
N TRP A 57 -13.42 3.81 5.19
CA TRP A 57 -14.53 2.87 5.12
C TRP A 57 -14.92 2.32 6.50
N LEU A 58 -13.93 2.06 7.36
CA LEU A 58 -14.15 1.58 8.72
C LEU A 58 -14.86 2.65 9.58
N GLY A 59 -14.36 3.88 9.60
CA GLY A 59 -14.96 4.98 10.37
C GLY A 59 -16.36 5.38 9.90
N LYS A 60 -16.74 4.97 8.69
CA LYS A 60 -18.09 5.16 8.15
C LYS A 60 -19.08 4.08 8.59
N LYS A 61 -18.63 2.91 9.05
CA LYS A 61 -19.53 1.89 9.62
C LYS A 61 -20.02 2.24 11.03
N GLU A 62 -19.30 3.10 11.76
CA GLU A 62 -19.62 3.46 13.14
C GLU A 62 -20.80 4.46 13.25
N LYS A 63 -20.96 5.36 12.27
CA LYS A 63 -21.99 6.42 12.29
C LYS A 63 -23.39 6.00 11.80
N SER A 64 -23.77 4.73 11.94
CA SER A 64 -25.10 4.25 11.51
C SER A 64 -25.93 3.63 12.64
N GLN A 65 -25.53 3.86 13.89
CA GLN A 65 -26.22 3.43 15.11
C GLN A 65 -26.27 4.61 16.10
N SER A 66 -26.99 5.68 15.73
CA SER A 66 -27.47 6.70 16.68
C SER A 66 -28.70 7.39 16.11
#